data_AF-A0A562NZV7-F1
#
_entry.id   AF-A0A562NZV7-F1
#
_cell.length_a   1.000
_cell.length_b   1.000
_cell.length_c   1.000
_cell.angle_alpha   90.00
_cell.angle_beta   90.00
_cell.angle_gamma   90.00
#
_symmetry.space_group_name_H-M   'P 1'
#
loop_
_entity.id
_entity.type
_entity.pdbx_description
1 polymer ?
#
loop_
_entity_poly.entity_id
_entity_poly.type
_entity_poly.pdbx_seq_one_letter_code
_entity_poly.pdbx_strand_id
1 'polypeptide(L)'
;MILPDENPLEINRPERIWQLLSRWLRPDQARLWRSATYNFHALVAEQWRVGSVFLAGDACHMTPPFLAQGMVQGIKDAANLAWIDGGAEHLLDTYQAERRPFMREVIDITKRLGQFICELDPDKAQARDAEMAAAMRAGQGVQIRQNLFPPIRHGLVASNIDGSPSPGAGEPCPQPWIIGPFGRMRLDDALPPGFQLLIAGDMDPSPTLLDKARQVGIAVHRVAQERSYPSPLVEEDRVLADWLTANGARAALVRPDHVVSVRPLTQGRPSSSCVGCR
;
A
#
# COMPACT_ATOMS: atom_id res chain seq x y z
N MET A 1 -1.39 -18.54 21.65
CA MET A 1 -1.59 -19.58 20.62
C MET A 1 -1.74 -20.90 21.33
N ILE A 2 -2.55 -21.79 20.78
CA ILE A 2 -2.66 -23.17 21.30
C ILE A 2 -1.35 -23.87 20.96
N LEU A 3 -0.71 -24.47 21.97
CA LEU A 3 0.56 -25.19 21.78
C LEU A 3 0.32 -26.50 21.03
N PRO A 4 1.36 -27.09 20.40
CA PRO A 4 1.22 -28.32 19.60
C PRO A 4 0.59 -29.51 20.36
N ASP A 5 0.75 -29.54 21.68
CA ASP A 5 0.24 -30.57 22.59
C ASP A 5 -1.10 -30.21 23.26
N GLU A 6 -1.62 -29.00 23.05
CA GLU A 6 -2.88 -28.55 23.64
C GLU A 6 -4.07 -28.89 22.73
N ASN A 7 -5.17 -29.36 23.35
CA ASN A 7 -6.42 -29.64 22.64
C ASN A 7 -7.29 -28.36 22.52
N PRO A 8 -7.66 -27.92 21.30
CA PRO A 8 -8.52 -26.76 21.09
C PRO A 8 -9.85 -26.79 21.84
N LEU A 9 -10.49 -27.96 21.96
CA LEU A 9 -11.78 -28.10 22.64
C LEU A 9 -11.63 -27.89 24.15
N GLU A 10 -10.52 -28.36 24.73
CA GLU A 10 -10.20 -28.16 26.15
C GLU A 10 -9.86 -26.70 26.44
N ILE A 11 -9.07 -26.06 25.56
CA ILE A 11 -8.71 -24.64 25.71
C ILE A 11 -9.94 -23.73 25.63
N ASN A 12 -10.93 -24.07 24.82
CA ASN A 12 -12.17 -23.29 24.69
C ASN A 12 -13.14 -23.41 25.88
N ARG A 13 -12.85 -24.25 26.89
CA ARG A 13 -13.71 -24.35 28.07
C ARG A 13 -13.64 -23.05 28.89
N PRO A 14 -14.77 -22.51 29.39
CA PRO A 14 -14.80 -21.26 30.14
C PRO A 14 -13.79 -21.22 31.30
N GLU A 15 -13.62 -22.32 32.01
CA GLU A 15 -12.71 -22.43 33.16
C GLU A 15 -11.25 -22.22 32.72
N ARG A 16 -10.86 -22.84 31.61
CA ARG A 16 -9.49 -22.71 31.05
C ARG A 16 -9.25 -21.31 30.49
N ILE A 17 -10.25 -20.72 29.84
CA ILE A 17 -10.17 -19.33 29.36
C ILE A 17 -9.97 -18.37 30.54
N TRP A 18 -10.75 -18.51 31.62
CA TRP A 18 -10.58 -17.68 32.82
C TRP A 18 -9.23 -17.88 33.49
N GLN A 19 -8.70 -19.11 33.49
CA GLN A 19 -7.35 -19.37 33.95
C GLN A 19 -6.30 -18.62 33.12
N LEU A 20 -6.41 -18.64 31.79
CA LEU A 20 -5.51 -17.91 30.89
C LEU A 20 -5.62 -16.38 31.06
N LEU A 21 -6.83 -15.87 31.33
CA LEU A 21 -7.08 -14.44 31.53
C LEU A 21 -6.73 -13.93 32.94
N SER A 22 -6.51 -14.82 33.90
CA SER A 22 -6.38 -14.49 35.34
C SER A 22 -5.30 -13.45 35.68
N ARG A 23 -4.29 -13.31 34.83
CA ARG A 23 -3.25 -12.26 34.95
C ARG A 23 -3.79 -10.84 34.73
N TRP A 24 -4.88 -10.68 33.99
CA TRP A 24 -5.41 -9.38 33.55
C TRP A 24 -6.85 -9.12 33.99
N LEU A 25 -7.69 -10.17 34.09
CA LEU A 25 -9.13 -10.05 34.34
C LEU A 25 -9.61 -11.16 35.29
N ARG A 26 -10.53 -10.80 36.19
CA ARG A 26 -11.28 -11.75 37.01
C ARG A 26 -12.68 -12.02 36.43
N PRO A 27 -13.30 -13.18 36.74
CA PRO A 27 -14.63 -13.54 36.25
C PRO A 27 -15.76 -12.56 36.62
N ASP A 28 -15.64 -11.84 37.74
CA ASP A 28 -16.62 -10.82 38.16
C ASP A 28 -16.54 -9.51 37.36
N GLN A 29 -15.47 -9.31 36.58
CA GLN A 29 -15.19 -8.05 35.88
C GLN A 29 -15.62 -8.06 34.41
N ALA A 30 -15.91 -9.24 33.84
CA ALA A 30 -16.30 -9.37 32.44
C ALA A 30 -17.17 -10.61 32.19
N ARG A 31 -17.94 -10.58 31.11
CA ARG A 31 -18.73 -11.73 30.65
C ARG A 31 -18.06 -12.36 29.44
N LEU A 32 -17.79 -13.66 29.50
CA LEU A 32 -17.35 -14.42 28.33
C LEU A 32 -18.49 -14.48 27.31
N TRP A 33 -18.36 -13.78 26.19
CA TRP A 33 -19.39 -13.74 25.15
C TRP A 33 -19.30 -14.92 24.16
N ARG A 34 -18.09 -15.24 23.71
CA ARG A 34 -17.82 -16.32 22.77
C ARG A 34 -16.38 -16.77 22.90
N SER A 35 -16.14 -18.07 22.73
CA SER A 35 -14.82 -18.63 22.43
C SER A 35 -14.84 -19.37 21.11
N ALA A 36 -13.75 -19.28 20.37
CA ALA A 36 -13.55 -20.05 19.15
C ALA A 36 -12.05 -20.24 18.93
N THR A 37 -11.64 -21.46 18.60
CA THR A 37 -10.31 -21.67 18.03
C THR A 37 -10.34 -21.35 16.55
N TYR A 38 -9.38 -20.55 16.12
CA TYR A 38 -9.22 -20.18 14.73
C TYR A 38 -7.86 -20.67 14.22
N ASN A 39 -7.89 -21.41 13.12
CA ASN A 39 -6.69 -21.81 12.39
C ASN A 39 -6.47 -20.81 11.27
N PHE A 40 -5.30 -20.18 11.26
CA PHE A 40 -4.88 -19.35 10.15
C PHE A 40 -3.88 -20.10 9.28
N HIS A 41 -3.95 -19.85 7.98
CA HIS A 41 -3.02 -20.37 7.01
C HIS A 41 -2.24 -19.23 6.36
N ALA A 42 -1.14 -19.58 5.71
CA ALA A 42 -0.36 -18.71 4.85
C ALA A 42 -0.41 -19.28 3.43
N LEU A 43 -1.46 -18.93 2.67
CA LEU A 43 -1.75 -19.52 1.37
C LEU A 43 -1.93 -18.43 0.31
N VAL A 44 -1.54 -18.75 -0.92
CA VAL A 44 -1.79 -17.94 -2.11
C VAL A 44 -2.21 -18.88 -3.23
N ALA A 45 -3.41 -18.69 -3.76
CA ALA A 45 -3.92 -19.46 -4.89
C ALA A 45 -3.03 -19.27 -6.13
N GLU A 46 -2.90 -20.33 -6.93
CA GLU A 46 -2.13 -20.29 -8.17
C GLU A 46 -2.86 -19.54 -9.29
N GLN A 47 -4.18 -19.65 -9.36
CA GLN A 47 -4.96 -19.00 -10.39
C GLN A 47 -6.08 -18.20 -9.74
N TRP A 48 -6.10 -16.90 -10.03
CA TRP A 48 -7.04 -15.92 -9.49
C TRP A 48 -8.11 -15.55 -10.51
N ARG A 49 -7.93 -15.95 -11.77
CA ARG A 49 -8.83 -15.68 -12.88
C ARG A 49 -9.00 -16.89 -13.80
N VAL A 50 -10.24 -17.24 -14.11
CA VAL A 50 -10.60 -18.18 -15.19
C VAL A 50 -11.75 -17.57 -16.00
N GLY A 51 -11.46 -17.11 -17.21
CA GLY A 51 -12.42 -16.37 -18.03
C GLY A 51 -12.93 -15.13 -17.31
N SER A 52 -14.25 -15.06 -17.08
CA SER A 52 -14.92 -13.96 -16.36
C SER A 52 -15.05 -14.20 -14.84
N VAL A 53 -14.46 -15.27 -14.30
CA VAL A 53 -14.52 -15.58 -12.86
C VAL A 53 -13.23 -15.17 -12.18
N PHE A 54 -13.35 -14.42 -11.08
CA PHE A 54 -12.22 -13.89 -10.30
C PHE A 54 -12.30 -14.32 -8.83
N LEU A 55 -11.14 -14.55 -8.22
CA LEU A 55 -11.00 -14.78 -6.77
C LEU A 55 -10.44 -13.52 -6.09
N ALA A 56 -10.98 -13.18 -4.92
CA ALA A 56 -10.55 -12.04 -4.12
C ALA A 56 -10.59 -12.36 -2.61
N GLY A 57 -9.74 -11.68 -1.82
CA GLY A 57 -9.66 -11.89 -0.38
C GLY A 57 -9.27 -13.32 0.01
N ASP A 58 -9.89 -13.85 1.07
CA ASP A 58 -9.59 -15.18 1.62
C ASP A 58 -9.76 -16.34 0.61
N ALA A 59 -10.47 -16.12 -0.49
CA ALA A 59 -10.58 -17.10 -1.57
C ALA A 59 -9.29 -17.27 -2.39
N CYS A 60 -8.43 -16.24 -2.47
CA CYS A 60 -7.16 -16.29 -3.21
C CYS A 60 -5.91 -16.11 -2.35
N HIS A 61 -6.03 -15.56 -1.15
CA HIS A 61 -4.92 -15.50 -0.19
C HIS A 61 -5.40 -15.57 1.25
N MET A 62 -4.70 -16.33 2.08
CA MET A 62 -4.93 -16.37 3.53
C MET A 62 -3.67 -15.87 4.22
N THR A 63 -3.86 -14.93 5.15
CA THR A 63 -2.75 -14.29 5.88
C THR A 63 -2.82 -14.63 7.36
N PRO A 64 -1.66 -14.88 8.03
CA PRO A 64 -1.63 -14.92 9.48
C PRO A 64 -2.07 -13.58 10.10
N PRO A 65 -2.61 -13.54 11.33
CA PRO A 65 -3.26 -12.35 11.86
C PRO A 65 -2.30 -11.24 12.32
N PHE A 66 -0.98 -11.45 12.29
CA PHE A 66 0.02 -10.59 12.94
C PHE A 66 0.10 -9.16 12.39
N LEU A 67 -0.39 -8.90 11.18
CA LEU A 67 -0.48 -7.56 10.58
C LEU A 67 -1.92 -7.13 10.24
N ALA A 68 -2.91 -7.93 10.62
CA ALA A 68 -4.33 -7.70 10.31
C ALA A 68 -4.59 -7.41 8.81
N GLN A 69 -3.88 -8.10 7.90
CA GLN A 69 -3.92 -7.79 6.47
C GLN A 69 -5.02 -8.51 5.68
N GLY A 70 -5.59 -9.62 6.16
CA GLY A 70 -6.58 -10.40 5.38
C GLY A 70 -7.73 -9.54 4.84
N MET A 71 -8.49 -8.90 5.74
CA MET A 71 -9.61 -8.03 5.34
C MET A 71 -9.14 -6.79 4.55
N VAL A 72 -8.04 -6.16 4.96
CA VAL A 72 -7.50 -4.97 4.28
C VAL A 72 -7.17 -5.28 2.82
N GLN A 73 -6.54 -6.43 2.58
CA GLN A 73 -6.14 -6.84 1.24
C GLN A 73 -7.32 -7.35 0.42
N GLY A 74 -8.30 -8.01 1.03
CA GLY A 74 -9.56 -8.36 0.35
C GLY A 74 -10.33 -7.12 -0.14
N ILE A 75 -10.38 -6.04 0.64
CA ILE A 75 -10.96 -4.76 0.19
C ILE A 75 -10.15 -4.18 -0.97
N LYS A 76 -8.81 -4.23 -0.90
CA LYS A 76 -7.94 -3.76 -1.99
C LYS A 76 -8.08 -4.59 -3.26
N ASP A 77 -8.32 -5.88 -3.15
CA ASP A 77 -8.61 -6.74 -4.30
C ASP A 77 -9.90 -6.31 -4.99
N ALA A 78 -10.97 -6.11 -4.22
CA ALA A 78 -12.24 -5.63 -4.74
C ALA A 78 -12.10 -4.24 -5.38
N ALA A 79 -11.36 -3.33 -4.74
CA ALA A 79 -11.10 -1.99 -5.27
C ALA A 79 -10.30 -2.04 -6.58
N ASN A 80 -9.29 -2.90 -6.69
CA ASN A 80 -8.50 -3.08 -7.91
C ASN A 80 -9.37 -3.63 -9.06
N LEU A 81 -10.16 -4.68 -8.80
CA LEU A 81 -11.10 -5.25 -9.78
C LEU A 81 -12.14 -4.22 -10.25
N ALA A 82 -12.68 -3.42 -9.33
CA ALA A 82 -13.77 -2.49 -9.63
C ALA A 82 -13.42 -1.42 -10.68
N TRP A 83 -12.15 -0.99 -10.76
CA TRP A 83 -11.75 0.05 -11.72
C TRP A 83 -11.25 -0.51 -13.06
N ILE A 84 -10.77 -1.76 -13.09
CA ILE A 84 -10.40 -2.44 -14.34
C ILE A 84 -11.60 -3.10 -15.02
N ASP A 85 -12.66 -3.40 -14.26
CA ASP A 85 -13.92 -3.87 -14.82
C ASP A 85 -14.54 -2.81 -15.75
N GLY A 86 -15.05 -3.25 -16.90
CA GLY A 86 -15.48 -2.37 -17.99
C GLY A 86 -14.33 -1.75 -18.81
N GLY A 87 -13.08 -2.03 -18.46
CA GLY A 87 -11.89 -1.67 -19.25
C GLY A 87 -11.62 -2.62 -20.42
N ALA A 88 -10.45 -2.49 -21.04
CA ALA A 88 -10.02 -3.44 -22.06
C ALA A 88 -9.70 -4.81 -21.44
N GLU A 89 -10.03 -5.89 -22.15
CA GLU A 89 -9.90 -7.27 -21.65
C GLU A 89 -8.52 -7.62 -21.06
N HIS A 90 -7.45 -7.08 -21.62
CA HIS A 90 -6.08 -7.31 -21.14
C HIS A 90 -5.78 -6.63 -19.79
N LEU A 91 -6.57 -5.63 -19.37
CA LEU A 91 -6.45 -5.02 -18.04
C LEU A 91 -6.90 -6.00 -16.96
N LEU A 92 -7.85 -6.87 -17.25
CA LEU A 92 -8.28 -7.90 -16.30
C LEU A 92 -7.16 -8.90 -15.96
N ASP A 93 -6.19 -9.10 -16.86
CA ASP A 93 -5.00 -9.92 -16.60
C ASP A 93 -4.01 -9.24 -15.66
N THR A 94 -4.08 -7.90 -15.51
CA THR A 94 -3.19 -7.19 -14.59
C THR A 94 -3.54 -7.44 -13.13
N TYR A 95 -4.79 -7.77 -12.79
CA TYR A 95 -5.21 -8.04 -11.41
C TYR A 95 -4.34 -9.11 -10.73
N GLN A 96 -4.25 -10.30 -11.34
CA GLN A 96 -3.42 -11.38 -10.77
C GLN A 96 -1.93 -11.00 -10.81
N ALA A 97 -1.48 -10.40 -11.92
CA ALA A 97 -0.09 -10.01 -12.10
C ALA A 97 0.37 -9.01 -11.02
N GLU A 98 -0.49 -8.08 -10.64
CA GLU A 98 -0.26 -7.08 -9.59
C GLU A 98 -0.34 -7.69 -8.20
N ARG A 99 -1.47 -8.35 -7.90
CA ARG A 99 -1.87 -8.66 -6.52
C ARG A 99 -1.24 -9.94 -5.99
N ARG A 100 -1.09 -10.98 -6.82
CA ARG A 100 -0.53 -12.27 -6.39
C ARG A 100 0.92 -12.16 -5.86
N PRO A 101 1.89 -11.57 -6.57
CA PRO A 101 3.25 -11.44 -6.05
C PRO A 101 3.31 -10.51 -4.84
N PHE A 102 2.57 -9.39 -4.87
CA PHE A 102 2.44 -8.50 -3.72
C PHE A 102 1.96 -9.26 -2.47
N MET A 103 0.92 -10.08 -2.59
CA MET A 103 0.39 -10.86 -1.46
C MET A 103 1.35 -11.93 -0.94
N ARG A 104 2.18 -12.54 -1.79
CA ARG A 104 3.24 -13.44 -1.33
C ARG A 104 4.21 -12.72 -0.40
N GLU A 105 4.67 -11.52 -0.81
CA GLU A 105 5.58 -10.72 0.02
C GLU A 105 4.92 -10.28 1.34
N VAL A 106 3.66 -9.83 1.30
CA VAL A 106 2.90 -9.48 2.52
C VAL A 106 2.80 -10.67 3.48
N ILE A 107 2.50 -11.87 2.97
CA ILE A 107 2.41 -13.08 3.78
C ILE A 107 3.76 -13.44 4.39
N ASP A 108 4.85 -13.33 3.64
CA ASP A 108 6.19 -13.63 4.17
C ASP A 108 6.63 -12.63 5.25
N ILE A 109 6.34 -11.33 5.08
CA ILE A 109 6.55 -10.33 6.14
C ILE A 109 5.73 -10.69 7.38
N THR A 110 4.46 -11.04 7.19
CA THR A 110 3.54 -11.38 8.29
C THR A 110 4.01 -12.63 9.05
N LYS A 111 4.51 -13.64 8.34
CA LYS A 111 5.08 -14.86 8.95
C LYS A 111 6.30 -14.55 9.81
N ARG A 112 7.24 -13.74 9.28
CA ARG A 112 8.43 -13.32 10.03
C ARG A 112 8.07 -12.56 11.29
N LEU A 113 7.10 -11.65 11.20
CA LEU A 113 6.61 -10.93 12.38
C LEU A 113 5.96 -11.88 13.40
N GLY A 114 5.19 -12.86 12.93
CA GLY A 114 4.61 -13.89 13.80
C GLY A 114 5.65 -14.69 14.57
N GLN A 115 6.72 -15.14 13.89
CA GLN A 115 7.85 -15.81 14.53
C GLN A 115 8.54 -14.91 15.55
N PHE A 116 8.70 -13.62 15.21
CA PHE A 116 9.31 -12.65 16.10
C PHE A 116 8.48 -12.41 17.36
N ILE A 117 7.16 -12.25 17.25
CA ILE A 117 6.27 -11.96 18.39
C ILE A 117 6.07 -13.21 19.25
N CYS A 118 5.84 -14.37 18.62
CA CYS A 118 5.44 -15.60 19.28
C CYS A 118 6.61 -16.55 19.53
N GLU A 119 7.72 -15.99 20.02
CA GLU A 119 8.84 -16.77 20.54
C GLU A 119 8.39 -17.53 21.79
N LEU A 120 8.58 -18.86 21.77
CA LEU A 120 8.17 -19.77 22.85
C LEU A 120 9.33 -20.11 23.78
N ASP A 121 10.57 -19.89 23.33
CA ASP A 121 11.77 -20.05 24.13
C ASP A 121 11.94 -18.84 25.08
N PRO A 122 11.84 -19.02 26.41
CA PRO A 122 11.89 -17.90 27.36
C PRO A 122 13.20 -17.11 27.31
N ASP A 123 14.33 -17.79 27.07
CA ASP A 123 15.64 -17.14 27.06
C ASP A 123 15.80 -16.28 25.81
N LYS A 124 15.36 -16.80 24.65
CA LYS A 124 15.33 -16.00 23.41
C LYS A 124 14.36 -14.84 23.49
N ALA A 125 13.18 -15.05 24.07
CA ALA A 125 12.20 -13.99 24.28
C ALA A 125 12.76 -12.88 25.17
N GLN A 126 13.45 -13.24 26.27
CA GLN A 126 14.09 -12.27 27.16
C GLN A 126 15.22 -11.50 26.46
N ALA A 127 16.05 -12.18 25.69
CA ALA A 127 17.12 -11.53 24.91
C ALA A 127 16.55 -10.53 23.89
N ARG A 128 15.54 -10.95 23.11
CA ARG A 128 14.79 -10.11 22.15
C ARG A 128 14.20 -8.87 22.84
N ASP A 129 13.54 -9.05 23.98
CA ASP A 129 12.88 -7.96 24.70
C ASP A 129 13.89 -6.97 25.28
N ALA A 130 15.03 -7.45 25.79
CA ALA A 130 16.12 -6.61 26.27
C ALA A 130 16.74 -5.79 25.15
N GLU A 131 16.97 -6.39 23.97
CA GLU A 131 17.48 -5.71 22.78
C GLU A 131 16.51 -4.61 22.31
N MET A 132 15.22 -4.92 22.18
CA MET A 132 14.20 -3.93 21.82
C MET A 132 14.14 -2.78 22.81
N ALA A 133 14.17 -3.08 24.12
CA ALA A 133 14.14 -2.05 25.16
C ALA A 133 15.41 -1.18 25.15
N ALA A 134 16.57 -1.75 24.81
CA ALA A 134 17.81 -1.00 24.63
C ALA A 134 17.73 -0.08 23.40
N ALA A 135 17.28 -0.60 22.26
CA ALA A 135 17.08 0.19 21.04
C ALA A 135 16.09 1.35 21.25
N MET A 136 14.96 1.09 21.92
CA MET A 136 14.00 2.14 22.26
C MET A 136 14.61 3.22 23.15
N ARG A 137 15.37 2.84 24.19
CA ARG A 137 16.08 3.81 25.07
C ARG A 137 17.15 4.61 24.33
N ALA A 138 17.79 4.02 23.32
CA ALA A 138 18.77 4.69 22.47
C ALA A 138 18.14 5.58 21.38
N GLY A 139 16.80 5.69 21.32
CA GLY A 139 16.11 6.40 20.24
C GLY A 139 16.18 5.70 18.88
N GLN A 140 16.64 4.44 18.85
CA GLN A 140 16.75 3.58 17.66
C GLN A 140 15.57 2.62 17.53
N GLY A 141 14.50 2.81 18.31
CA GLY A 141 13.30 2.00 18.21
C GLY A 141 12.73 2.07 16.79
N VAL A 142 12.58 0.92 16.13
CA VAL A 142 12.06 0.85 14.76
C VAL A 142 10.58 1.24 14.79
N GLN A 143 10.26 2.42 14.27
CA GLN A 143 8.88 2.76 13.93
C GLN A 143 8.55 2.08 12.61
N ILE A 144 7.86 0.93 12.68
CA ILE A 144 7.31 0.28 11.49
C ILE A 144 6.12 1.13 11.00
N ARG A 145 6.42 2.19 10.24
CA ARG A 145 5.42 3.04 9.56
C ARG A 145 5.17 2.57 8.12
N GLN A 146 4.37 3.34 7.40
CA GLN A 146 3.76 3.16 6.06
C GLN A 146 4.57 2.42 4.98
N ASN A 147 5.89 2.26 5.13
CA ASN A 147 6.77 1.52 4.21
C ASN A 147 6.94 0.03 4.55
N LEU A 148 6.03 -0.55 5.35
CA LEU A 148 6.09 -1.97 5.68
C LEU A 148 5.85 -2.87 4.46
N PHE A 149 5.04 -2.42 3.51
CA PHE A 149 4.66 -3.21 2.35
C PHE A 149 5.43 -2.79 1.10
N PRO A 150 5.82 -3.75 0.25
CA PRO A 150 6.50 -3.44 -1.00
C PRO A 150 5.57 -2.71 -1.98
N PRO A 151 6.11 -2.00 -2.99
CA PRO A 151 5.30 -1.49 -4.09
C PRO A 151 4.77 -2.63 -4.97
N ILE A 152 3.71 -2.33 -5.74
CA ILE A 152 3.26 -3.19 -6.83
C ILE A 152 4.28 -3.11 -7.98
N ARG A 153 4.80 -4.25 -8.44
CA ARG A 153 5.92 -4.29 -9.42
C ARG A 153 5.54 -4.74 -10.83
N HIS A 154 4.32 -5.23 -11.00
CA HIS A 154 3.85 -5.87 -12.23
C HIS A 154 2.49 -5.30 -12.62
N GLY A 155 2.01 -5.60 -13.83
CA GLY A 155 0.74 -5.10 -14.34
C GLY A 155 0.82 -3.65 -14.79
N LEU A 156 -0.18 -2.83 -14.46
CA LEU A 156 -0.26 -1.45 -14.90
C LEU A 156 0.54 -0.50 -14.00
N VAL A 157 1.86 -0.62 -14.05
CA VAL A 157 2.83 0.24 -13.35
C VAL A 157 3.91 0.73 -14.31
N ALA A 158 4.37 1.96 -14.12
CA ALA A 158 5.41 2.54 -14.97
C ALA A 158 6.77 1.82 -14.83
N SER A 159 7.39 1.54 -15.97
CA SER A 159 8.76 1.05 -16.09
C SER A 159 9.60 2.00 -16.94
N ASN A 160 10.90 1.96 -16.72
CA ASN A 160 11.90 2.62 -17.53
C ASN A 160 12.02 1.93 -18.90
N ILE A 161 12.71 2.58 -19.85
CA ILE A 161 12.89 2.04 -21.22
C ILE A 161 13.59 0.68 -21.21
N ASP A 162 14.49 0.47 -20.25
CA ASP A 162 15.21 -0.80 -20.04
C ASP A 162 14.36 -1.88 -19.32
N GLY A 163 13.09 -1.59 -19.01
CA GLY A 163 12.18 -2.48 -18.31
C GLY A 163 12.34 -2.48 -16.78
N SER A 164 13.28 -1.73 -16.21
CA SER A 164 13.42 -1.61 -14.76
C SER A 164 12.26 -0.81 -14.15
N PRO A 165 11.81 -1.08 -12.90
CA PRO A 165 10.78 -0.29 -12.25
C PRO A 165 11.18 1.19 -12.14
N SER A 166 10.27 2.09 -12.48
CA SER A 166 10.52 3.52 -12.26
C SER A 166 10.47 3.86 -10.76
N PRO A 167 11.32 4.79 -10.26
CA PRO A 167 11.28 5.21 -8.85
C PRO A 167 9.88 5.66 -8.41
N GLY A 168 9.43 5.16 -7.26
CA GLY A 168 8.10 5.45 -6.70
C GLY A 168 6.93 4.73 -7.38
N ALA A 169 7.13 4.08 -8.53
CA ALA A 169 6.05 3.39 -9.23
C ALA A 169 5.55 2.18 -8.41
N GLY A 170 4.22 2.02 -8.37
CA GLY A 170 3.57 0.96 -7.61
C GLY A 170 3.38 1.25 -6.12
N GLU A 171 3.87 2.39 -5.63
CA GLU A 171 3.62 2.87 -4.26
C GLU A 171 2.24 3.52 -4.14
N PRO A 172 1.65 3.59 -2.93
CA PRO A 172 0.52 4.46 -2.68
C PRO A 172 0.89 5.94 -2.92
N CYS A 173 -0.04 6.72 -3.46
CA CYS A 173 0.15 8.17 -3.60
C CYS A 173 0.38 8.81 -2.22
N PRO A 174 1.36 9.72 -2.09
CA PRO A 174 1.50 10.53 -0.88
C PRO A 174 0.23 11.30 -0.58
N GLN A 175 -0.07 11.48 0.71
CA GLN A 175 -1.34 12.03 1.16
C GLN A 175 -1.18 13.36 1.94
N PRO A 176 -0.84 14.48 1.27
CA PRO A 176 -0.68 15.79 1.90
C PRO A 176 -2.00 16.40 2.38
N TRP A 177 -1.89 17.38 3.27
CA TRP A 177 -2.98 18.33 3.51
C TRP A 177 -3.04 19.36 2.39
N ILE A 178 -4.24 19.53 1.83
CA ILE A 178 -4.55 20.48 0.78
C ILE A 178 -5.51 21.53 1.32
N ILE A 179 -5.22 22.80 1.03
CA ILE A 179 -6.14 23.92 1.19
C ILE A 179 -6.91 24.04 -0.12
N GLY A 180 -8.11 23.47 -0.13
CA GLY A 180 -9.05 23.57 -1.23
C GLY A 180 -9.95 24.80 -1.13
N PRO A 181 -10.87 25.00 -2.08
CA PRO A 181 -11.81 26.13 -2.08
C PRO A 181 -12.74 26.14 -0.86
N PHE A 182 -13.00 24.97 -0.26
CA PHE A 182 -13.90 24.80 0.89
C PHE A 182 -13.17 24.59 2.23
N GLY A 183 -11.85 24.78 2.24
CA GLY A 183 -11.02 24.62 3.44
C GLY A 183 -10.03 23.48 3.35
N ARG A 184 -9.49 23.10 4.51
CA ARG A 184 -8.43 22.10 4.64
C ARG A 184 -8.98 20.69 4.53
N MET A 185 -8.41 19.86 3.66
CA MET A 185 -8.81 18.48 3.41
C MET A 185 -7.61 17.61 3.01
N ARG A 186 -7.78 16.29 2.91
CA ARG A 186 -6.76 15.41 2.33
C ARG A 186 -6.82 15.51 0.80
N LEU A 187 -5.69 15.24 0.14
CA LEU A 187 -5.60 15.20 -1.32
C LEU A 187 -6.61 14.25 -1.95
N ASP A 188 -6.82 13.06 -1.40
CA ASP A 188 -7.76 12.09 -1.99
C ASP A 188 -9.21 12.60 -1.90
N ASP A 189 -9.56 13.36 -0.85
CA ASP A 189 -10.88 13.98 -0.72
C ASP A 189 -11.09 15.14 -1.73
N ALA A 190 -9.99 15.72 -2.23
CA ALA A 190 -10.00 16.82 -3.17
C ALA A 190 -10.03 16.36 -4.64
N LEU A 191 -9.70 15.09 -4.90
CA LEU A 191 -9.58 14.54 -6.25
C LEU A 191 -10.87 13.80 -6.66
N PRO A 192 -11.33 13.93 -7.91
CA PRO A 192 -12.43 13.13 -8.41
C PRO A 192 -12.03 11.65 -8.54
N PRO A 193 -12.99 10.72 -8.66
CA PRO A 193 -12.67 9.33 -8.98
C PRO A 193 -12.06 9.22 -10.38
N GLY A 194 -11.22 8.20 -10.60
CA GLY A 194 -10.59 7.91 -11.89
C GLY A 194 -9.09 8.21 -11.91
N PHE A 195 -8.51 8.23 -13.11
CA PHE A 195 -7.09 8.52 -13.29
C PHE A 195 -6.79 10.01 -13.13
N GLN A 196 -5.78 10.32 -12.31
CA GLN A 196 -5.38 11.69 -12.00
C GLN A 196 -3.93 11.93 -12.42
N LEU A 197 -3.64 13.01 -13.14
CA LEU A 197 -2.28 13.48 -13.37
C LEU A 197 -1.99 14.64 -12.41
N LEU A 198 -1.23 14.36 -11.36
CA LEU A 198 -0.76 15.35 -10.41
C LEU A 198 0.53 15.98 -10.91
N ILE A 199 0.56 17.29 -11.05
CA ILE A 199 1.69 18.06 -11.57
C ILE A 199 2.20 19.00 -10.46
N ALA A 200 3.52 19.10 -10.33
CA ALA A 200 4.15 20.06 -9.44
C ALA A 200 3.70 21.51 -9.76
N GLY A 201 3.42 22.28 -8.71
CA GLY A 201 2.88 23.64 -8.77
C GLY A 201 3.61 24.64 -9.66
N ASP A 202 4.92 24.45 -9.83
CA ASP A 202 5.82 25.29 -10.62
C ASP A 202 5.87 24.91 -12.11
N MET A 203 5.03 23.96 -12.54
CA MET A 203 4.89 23.55 -13.94
C MET A 203 3.49 23.87 -14.46
N ASP A 204 3.45 24.57 -15.60
CA ASP A 204 2.22 24.71 -16.38
C ASP A 204 2.10 23.55 -17.38
N PRO A 205 0.99 22.80 -17.37
CA PRO A 205 0.76 21.77 -18.38
C PRO A 205 0.58 22.41 -19.76
N SER A 206 1.23 21.83 -20.77
CA SER A 206 1.06 22.30 -22.15
C SER A 206 -0.38 22.05 -22.66
N PRO A 207 -0.91 22.87 -23.58
CA PRO A 207 -2.22 22.63 -24.19
C PRO A 207 -2.34 21.22 -24.79
N THR A 208 -1.28 20.73 -25.45
CA THR A 208 -1.21 19.36 -26.00
C THR A 208 -1.37 18.28 -24.94
N LEU A 209 -0.78 18.47 -23.75
CA LEU A 209 -0.95 17.52 -22.63
C LEU A 209 -2.39 17.52 -22.13
N LEU A 210 -2.98 18.70 -21.95
CA LEU A 210 -4.37 18.85 -21.50
C LEU A 210 -5.34 18.20 -22.49
N ASP A 211 -5.15 18.41 -23.79
CA ASP A 211 -6.00 17.83 -24.83
C ASP A 211 -5.88 16.30 -24.86
N LYS A 212 -4.66 15.76 -24.78
CA LYS A 212 -4.44 14.31 -24.71
C LYS A 212 -5.06 13.72 -23.45
N ALA A 213 -4.86 14.34 -22.29
CA ALA A 213 -5.42 13.86 -21.02
C ALA A 213 -6.95 13.81 -21.08
N ARG A 214 -7.59 14.86 -21.64
CA ARG A 214 -9.05 14.88 -21.85
C ARG A 214 -9.53 13.76 -22.78
N GLN A 215 -8.82 13.48 -23.87
CA GLN A 215 -9.19 12.41 -24.82
C GLN A 215 -9.20 11.02 -24.17
N VAL A 216 -8.35 10.79 -23.17
CA VAL A 216 -8.27 9.51 -22.46
C VAL A 216 -8.92 9.54 -21.06
N GLY A 217 -9.63 10.62 -20.72
CA GLY A 217 -10.35 10.73 -19.45
C GLY A 217 -9.47 10.88 -18.20
N ILE A 218 -8.24 11.39 -18.33
CA ILE A 218 -7.35 11.68 -17.21
C ILE A 218 -7.59 13.12 -16.74
N ALA A 219 -7.91 13.30 -15.47
CA ALA A 219 -8.05 14.63 -14.86
C ALA A 219 -6.67 15.18 -14.48
N VAL A 220 -6.38 16.43 -14.86
CA VAL A 220 -5.08 17.05 -14.65
C VAL A 220 -5.16 18.08 -13.54
N HIS A 221 -4.31 17.93 -12.53
CA HIS A 221 -4.33 18.72 -11.31
C HIS A 221 -2.93 19.27 -11.02
N ARG A 222 -2.83 20.58 -10.94
CA ARG A 222 -1.61 21.26 -10.49
C ARG A 222 -1.68 21.44 -8.97
N VAL A 223 -0.70 20.93 -8.24
CA VAL A 223 -0.65 21.06 -6.77
C VAL A 223 0.39 22.11 -6.41
N ALA A 224 -0.08 23.30 -6.03
CA ALA A 224 0.77 24.46 -5.72
C ALA A 224 1.32 24.38 -4.29
N GLN A 225 2.48 24.98 -4.04
CA GLN A 225 3.08 25.09 -2.71
C GLN A 225 2.79 26.43 -2.03
N GLU A 226 2.23 27.39 -2.76
CA GLU A 226 1.91 28.72 -2.26
C GLU A 226 0.51 29.17 -2.71
N ARG A 227 -0.21 29.87 -1.82
CA ARG A 227 -1.54 30.45 -2.10
C ARG A 227 -1.50 31.62 -3.08
N SER A 228 -0.32 32.19 -3.31
CA SER A 228 -0.07 33.26 -4.28
C SER A 228 -0.33 32.78 -5.72
N TYR A 229 -0.27 31.47 -5.96
CA TYR A 229 -0.50 30.87 -7.25
C TYR A 229 -2.00 30.54 -7.46
N PRO A 230 -2.57 30.79 -8.65
CA PRO A 230 -3.96 30.46 -8.95
C PRO A 230 -4.11 28.95 -9.19
N SER A 231 -3.99 28.15 -8.14
CA SER A 231 -4.36 26.73 -8.15
C SER A 231 -5.46 26.47 -7.12
N PRO A 232 -6.51 25.69 -7.45
CA PRO A 232 -7.52 25.27 -6.48
C PRO A 232 -6.97 24.28 -5.45
N LEU A 233 -5.77 23.72 -5.66
CA LEU A 233 -5.11 22.78 -4.77
C LEU A 233 -3.78 23.37 -4.31
N VAL A 234 -3.73 23.82 -3.05
CA VAL A 234 -2.51 24.33 -2.42
C VAL A 234 -2.10 23.37 -1.29
N GLU A 235 -0.94 22.76 -1.43
CA GLU A 235 -0.33 21.88 -0.44
C GLU A 235 0.29 22.69 0.71
N GLU A 236 0.09 22.23 1.94
CA GLU A 236 0.60 22.88 3.17
C GLU A 236 2.02 22.40 3.54
N ASP A 237 2.27 21.09 3.45
CA ASP A 237 3.40 20.42 4.11
C ASP A 237 4.49 19.92 3.14
N ARG A 238 4.37 20.21 1.83
CA ARG A 238 5.30 19.78 0.77
C ARG A 238 5.53 18.26 0.62
N VAL A 239 4.72 17.42 1.24
CA VAL A 239 4.82 15.95 1.19
C VAL A 239 4.83 15.40 -0.24
N LEU A 240 3.91 15.84 -1.10
CA LEU A 240 3.87 15.43 -2.51
C LEU A 240 5.01 16.06 -3.31
N ALA A 241 5.28 17.36 -3.11
CA ALA A 241 6.33 18.08 -3.80
C ALA A 241 7.73 17.46 -3.55
N ASP A 242 8.02 17.13 -2.30
CA ASP A 242 9.30 16.55 -1.90
C ASP A 242 9.38 15.08 -2.34
N TRP A 243 8.27 14.32 -2.30
CA TRP A 243 8.23 12.96 -2.84
C TRP A 243 8.44 12.91 -4.36
N LEU A 244 7.85 13.83 -5.13
CA LEU A 244 8.09 13.95 -6.57
C LEU A 244 9.58 14.24 -6.84
N THR A 245 10.15 15.18 -6.08
CA THR A 245 11.56 15.56 -6.18
C THR A 245 12.49 14.39 -5.85
N ALA A 246 12.22 13.65 -4.78
CA ALA A 246 12.98 12.47 -4.37
C ALA A 246 12.97 11.36 -5.43
N ASN A 247 11.89 11.26 -6.21
CA ASN A 247 11.75 10.32 -7.32
C ASN A 247 12.22 10.89 -8.68
N GLY A 248 12.83 12.08 -8.71
CA GLY A 248 13.33 12.70 -9.94
C GLY A 248 12.22 13.07 -10.93
N ALA A 249 11.01 13.29 -10.44
CA ALA A 249 9.82 13.54 -11.24
C ALA A 249 9.23 14.92 -10.95
N ARG A 250 8.40 15.39 -11.89
CA ARG A 250 7.62 16.63 -11.75
C ARG A 250 6.13 16.41 -11.90
N ALA A 251 5.72 15.18 -12.21
CA ALA A 251 4.33 14.76 -12.27
C ALA A 251 4.21 13.28 -11.93
N ALA A 252 3.06 12.88 -11.40
CA ALA A 252 2.70 11.51 -11.12
C ALA A 252 1.32 11.21 -11.71
N LEU A 253 1.19 10.07 -12.38
CA LEU A 253 -0.10 9.52 -12.77
C LEU A 253 -0.59 8.65 -11.62
N VAL A 254 -1.74 8.98 -11.04
CA VAL A 254 -2.40 8.24 -9.98
C VAL A 254 -3.54 7.44 -10.59
N ARG A 255 -3.55 6.14 -10.31
CA ARG A 255 -4.62 5.22 -10.70
C ARG A 255 -5.87 5.42 -9.83
N PRO A 256 -7.03 4.90 -10.26
CA PRO A 256 -8.25 4.94 -9.46
C PRO A 256 -8.14 4.24 -8.09
N ASP A 257 -7.18 3.34 -7.91
CA ASP A 257 -6.86 2.67 -6.64
C ASP A 257 -5.73 3.36 -5.85
N HIS A 258 -5.41 4.61 -6.18
CA HIS A 258 -4.39 5.48 -5.55
C HIS A 258 -2.96 4.96 -5.65
N VAL A 259 -2.70 3.99 -6.54
CA VAL A 259 -1.35 3.54 -6.86
C VAL A 259 -0.73 4.49 -7.89
N VAL A 260 0.51 4.90 -7.67
CA VAL A 260 1.18 5.85 -8.56
C VAL A 260 2.03 5.18 -9.62
N SER A 261 2.05 5.81 -10.78
CA SER A 261 3.01 5.60 -11.84
C SER A 261 3.75 6.91 -12.06
N VAL A 262 5.05 6.86 -11.81
CA VAL A 262 5.95 8.00 -11.97
C VAL A 262 6.98 7.65 -13.01
N ARG A 263 7.33 8.61 -13.85
CA ARG A 263 8.48 8.50 -14.74
C ARG A 263 9.40 9.68 -14.48
N PRO A 264 10.68 9.45 -14.14
CA PRO A 264 11.65 10.53 -13.99
C PRO A 264 11.74 11.33 -15.29
N LEU A 265 11.91 12.65 -15.17
CA LEU A 265 12.22 13.46 -16.35
C LEU A 265 13.61 13.02 -16.83
N THR A 266 13.69 12.46 -18.04
CA THR A 266 14.98 12.30 -18.69
C THR A 266 15.59 13.68 -18.80
N GLN A 267 16.75 13.91 -18.17
CA GLN A 267 17.56 15.09 -18.48
C GLN A 267 17.80 15.04 -19.99
N GLY A 268 17.12 15.92 -20.73
CA GLY A 268 17.36 16.06 -22.14
C GLY A 268 18.83 16.42 -22.30
N ARG A 269 19.63 15.53 -22.92
CA ARG A 269 20.81 16.04 -23.62
C ARG A 269 20.27 17.08 -24.61
N PRO A 270 20.72 18.34 -24.57
CA PRO A 270 20.40 19.25 -25.66
C PRO A 270 20.89 18.56 -26.93
N SER A 271 20.01 18.47 -27.93
CA SER A 271 20.38 17.97 -29.25
C SER A 271 21.52 18.86 -29.77
N SER A 272 22.76 18.41 -29.60
CA SER A 272 23.88 18.96 -30.33
C SER A 272 23.61 18.60 -31.79
N SER A 273 23.18 19.60 -32.55
CA SER A 273 23.17 19.62 -34.00
C SER A 273 24.39 18.87 -34.53
N CYS A 274 24.15 17.76 -35.23
CA CYS A 274 25.19 17.11 -36.03
C CYS A 274 25.48 18.04 -37.21
N VAL A 275 26.38 19.00 -37.00
CA VAL A 275 27.01 19.77 -38.06
C VAL A 275 28.14 18.92 -38.60
N GLY A 276 27.97 18.39 -39.82
CA GLY A 276 29.06 17.94 -40.66
C GLY A 276 29.33 16.43 -40.66
N CYS A 277 28.65 15.72 -41.56
CA CYS A 277 29.30 14.68 -42.35
C CYS A 277 29.02 15.00 -43.83
N ARG A 278 30.04 15.54 -44.51
CA ARG A 278 30.32 15.19 -45.90
C ARG A 278 31.14 13.92 -45.89
#